data_AF-A0A2N6L3P5-F1
#
_entry.id   AF-A0A2N6L3P5-F1
#
_cell.length_a   1.000
_cell.length_b   1.000
_cell.length_c   1.000
_cell.angle_alpha   90.00
_cell.angle_beta   90.00
_cell.angle_gamma   90.00
#
_symmetry.space_group_name_H-M   'P 1'
#
loop_
_entity.id
_entity.type
_entity.pdbx_description
1 polymer ?
#
loop_
_entity_poly.entity_id
_entity_poly.type
_entity_poly.pdbx_seq_one_letter_code
_entity_poly.pdbx_strand_id
1 'polypeptide(L)'
;MKFIKKVSAGVLLSFGFIFLMISAVEILTYNQKPTPQEQQKAADTIIGGLVFGLPAIAYGGWLVWSMRKQHQKLLSDRLQSTFYRLVEENSGTISVLSFAKQAEISGEEARQYLDAKAKEFNATFDINPQGGVYYHFHV
;
A
#
# COMPACT_ATOMS: atom_id res chain seq x y z
N MET A 1 6.56 -16.01 5.58
CA MET A 1 7.12 -14.69 5.97
C MET A 1 6.13 -13.52 5.90
N LYS A 2 5.27 -13.39 4.87
CA LYS A 2 4.34 -12.23 4.73
C LYS A 2 3.27 -12.16 5.84
N PHE A 3 2.80 -13.30 6.33
CA PHE A 3 1.80 -13.37 7.41
C PHE A 3 2.36 -12.84 8.73
N ILE A 4 3.57 -13.27 9.10
CA ILE A 4 4.29 -12.80 10.31
C ILE A 4 4.43 -11.28 10.29
N LYS A 5 4.86 -10.68 9.17
CA LYS A 5 4.99 -9.22 9.06
C LYS A 5 3.65 -8.47 9.23
N LYS A 6 2.54 -9.02 8.70
CA LYS A 6 1.20 -8.42 8.88
C LYS A 6 0.75 -8.48 10.34
N VAL A 7 0.93 -9.63 10.99
CA VAL A 7 0.57 -9.81 12.40
C VAL A 7 1.43 -8.91 13.28
N SER A 8 2.75 -8.90 13.08
CA SER A 8 3.66 -8.03 13.83
C SER A 8 3.32 -6.55 13.66
N ALA A 9 3.04 -6.09 12.43
CA ALA A 9 2.65 -4.69 12.20
C ALA A 9 1.35 -4.33 12.92
N GLY A 10 0.34 -5.21 12.87
CA GLY A 10 -0.92 -4.99 13.59
C GLY A 10 -0.74 -4.95 15.11
N VAL A 11 0.03 -5.89 15.66
CA VAL A 11 0.31 -5.95 17.10
C VAL A 11 1.08 -4.72 17.57
N LEU A 12 2.14 -4.33 16.85
CA LEU A 12 2.96 -3.17 17.20
C LEU A 12 2.18 -1.85 17.14
N LEU A 13 1.34 -1.67 16.13
CA LEU A 13 0.50 -0.48 16.00
C LEU A 13 -0.53 -0.40 17.11
N SER A 14 -1.22 -1.51 17.42
CA SER A 14 -2.21 -1.56 18.50
C SER A 14 -1.57 -1.33 19.87
N PHE A 15 -0.44 -1.98 20.14
CA PHE A 15 0.28 -1.83 21.41
C PHE A 15 0.79 -0.40 21.56
N GLY A 16 1.46 0.14 20.53
CA GLY A 16 1.95 1.51 20.53
C GLY A 16 0.84 2.55 20.71
N PHE A 17 -0.32 2.33 20.07
CA PHE A 17 -1.50 3.19 20.22
C PHE A 17 -2.02 3.20 21.66
N ILE A 18 -2.11 2.05 22.33
CA ILE A 18 -2.56 1.97 23.73
C ILE A 18 -1.64 2.77 24.66
N PHE A 19 -0.32 2.61 24.52
CA PHE A 19 0.64 3.35 25.34
C PHE A 19 0.55 4.87 25.11
N LEU A 20 0.40 5.31 23.86
CA LEU A 20 0.21 6.73 23.56
C LEU A 20 -1.13 7.26 24.06
N MET A 21 -2.20 6.47 24.00
CA MET A 21 -3.51 6.87 24.51
C MET A 21 -3.48 7.08 26.03
N ILE A 22 -2.82 6.18 26.77
CA ILE A 22 -2.65 6.34 28.23
C ILE A 22 -1.84 7.60 28.52
N SER A 23 -0.72 7.83 27.82
CA SER A 23 0.05 9.06 27.97
C SER A 23 -0.74 10.30 27.59
N ALA A 24 -1.60 10.25 26.56
CA ALA A 24 -2.41 11.38 26.14
C ALA A 24 -3.42 11.80 27.22
N VAL A 25 -4.06 10.83 27.90
CA VAL A 25 -4.95 11.11 29.03
C VAL A 25 -4.20 11.80 30.18
N GLU A 26 -3.00 11.32 30.50
CA GLU A 26 -2.15 11.90 31.54
C GLU A 26 -1.68 13.32 31.19
N ILE A 27 -1.37 13.60 29.92
CA ILE A 27 -1.02 14.95 29.43
C ILE A 27 -2.21 15.90 29.59
N LEU A 28 -3.41 15.48 29.17
CA LEU A 28 -4.61 16.33 29.20
C LEU A 28 -5.08 16.64 30.62
N THR A 29 -4.86 15.72 31.56
CA THR A 29 -5.26 15.87 32.96
C THR A 29 -4.13 16.38 33.86
N TYR A 30 -2.92 16.60 33.33
CA TYR A 30 -1.73 16.96 34.12
C TYR A 30 -1.95 18.17 35.04
N ASN A 31 -2.53 19.24 34.50
CA ASN A 31 -2.79 20.48 35.25
C ASN A 31 -3.94 20.36 36.27
N GLN A 32 -4.74 19.29 36.20
CA GLN A 32 -5.83 19.01 37.14
C GLN A 32 -5.36 18.22 38.36
N LYS A 33 -4.10 17.76 38.38
CA LYS A 33 -3.55 16.95 39.47
C LYS A 33 -3.16 17.83 40.66
N PRO A 34 -3.85 17.69 41.82
CA PRO A 34 -3.72 18.61 42.95
C PRO A 34 -2.42 18.42 43.74
N THR A 35 -1.76 17.26 43.65
CA THR A 35 -0.57 16.96 44.46
C THR A 35 0.70 16.78 43.61
N PRO A 36 1.87 17.24 44.10
CA PRO A 36 3.16 17.01 43.43
C PRO A 36 3.47 15.53 43.18
N GLN A 37 3.00 14.63 44.05
CA GLN A 37 3.19 13.19 43.92
C GLN A 37 2.39 12.61 42.74
N GLU A 38 1.18 13.09 42.49
CA GLU A 38 0.38 12.67 41.33
C GLU A 38 0.89 13.26 40.01
N GLN A 39 1.45 14.47 40.05
CA GLN A 39 2.12 15.08 38.91
C GLN A 39 3.38 14.29 38.51
N GLN A 40 4.15 13.82 39.49
CA GLN A 40 5.33 12.99 39.24
C GLN A 40 4.95 11.63 38.62
N LYS A 41 3.90 10.97 39.14
CA LYS A 41 3.36 9.73 38.54
C LYS A 41 2.84 9.92 37.11
N ALA A 42 2.19 11.06 36.83
CA ALA A 42 1.82 11.42 35.46
C ALA A 42 3.05 11.52 34.56
N ALA A 43 4.07 12.26 35.00
CA ALA A 43 5.28 12.47 34.22
C ALA A 43 5.97 11.13 33.88
N ASP A 44 6.10 10.23 34.86
CA ASP A 44 6.68 8.90 34.64
C ASP A 44 5.85 8.05 33.66
N THR A 45 4.52 8.13 33.75
CA THR A 45 3.59 7.43 32.85
C THR A 45 3.65 7.99 31.42
N ILE A 46 3.78 9.31 31.27
CA ILE A 46 3.97 9.97 29.98
C ILE A 46 5.29 9.54 29.36
N ILE A 47 6.40 9.60 30.12
CA ILE A 47 7.73 9.20 29.64
C ILE A 47 7.70 7.72 29.23
N GLY A 48 7.16 6.84 30.07
CA GLY A 48 7.03 5.42 29.78
C GLY A 48 6.24 5.16 28.49
N GLY A 49 5.06 5.76 28.35
CA GLY A 49 4.26 5.55 27.15
C GLY A 49 4.85 6.18 25.89
N LEU A 50 5.65 7.24 25.97
CA LEU A 50 6.42 7.76 24.83
C LEU A 50 7.58 6.83 24.44
N VAL A 51 8.34 6.34 25.42
CA VAL A 51 9.48 5.43 25.22
C VAL A 51 9.06 4.12 24.55
N PHE A 52 7.90 3.58 24.91
CA PHE A 52 7.39 2.34 24.29
C PHE A 52 6.48 2.59 23.09
N GLY A 53 5.66 3.65 23.14
CA GLY A 53 4.65 3.93 22.13
C GLY A 53 5.25 4.43 20.81
N LEU A 54 6.17 5.40 20.87
CA LEU A 54 6.72 6.01 19.65
C LEU A 54 7.53 5.01 18.80
N PRO A 55 8.46 4.21 19.37
CA PRO A 55 9.19 3.23 18.56
C PRO A 55 8.27 2.14 17.99
N ALA A 56 7.28 1.69 18.76
CA ALA A 56 6.32 0.68 18.31
C ALA A 56 5.49 1.18 17.11
N ILE A 57 4.97 2.40 17.17
CA ILE A 57 4.22 2.98 16.05
C ILE A 57 5.13 3.25 14.86
N ALA A 58 6.32 3.81 15.07
CA ALA A 58 7.26 4.09 13.98
C ALA A 58 7.64 2.80 13.23
N TYR A 59 7.98 1.74 13.96
CA TYR A 59 8.37 0.47 13.35
C TYR A 59 7.17 -0.26 12.72
N GLY A 60 6.01 -0.26 13.38
CA GLY A 60 4.77 -0.81 12.83
C GLY A 60 4.34 -0.10 11.54
N GLY A 61 4.39 1.23 11.55
CA GLY A 61 4.10 2.06 10.39
C GLY A 61 5.07 1.83 9.24
N TRP A 62 6.37 1.71 9.53
CA TRP A 62 7.37 1.39 8.52
C TRP A 62 7.13 0.00 7.90
N LEU A 63 6.78 -1.01 8.70
CA LEU A 63 6.42 -2.33 8.18
C LEU A 63 5.23 -2.27 7.21
N VAL A 64 4.15 -1.57 7.57
CA VAL A 64 2.98 -1.41 6.69
C VAL A 64 3.36 -0.74 5.37
N TRP A 65 4.13 0.36 5.40
CA TRP A 65 4.60 1.03 4.18
C TRP A 65 5.46 0.09 3.34
N SER A 66 6.48 -0.55 3.93
CA SER A 66 7.39 -1.44 3.19
C SER A 66 6.63 -2.55 2.44
N MET A 67 5.57 -3.09 3.05
CA MET A 67 4.70 -4.09 2.45
C MET A 67 3.89 -3.54 1.28
N ARG A 68 3.34 -2.32 1.40
CA ARG A 68 2.65 -1.64 0.30
C ARG A 68 3.59 -1.39 -0.88
N LYS A 69 4.80 -0.88 -0.62
CA LYS A 69 5.82 -0.65 -1.65
C LYS A 69 6.22 -1.94 -2.35
N GLN A 70 6.40 -3.03 -1.60
CA GLN A 70 6.71 -4.34 -2.18
C GLN A 70 5.56 -4.89 -3.03
N HIS A 71 4.32 -4.73 -2.58
CA HIS A 71 3.16 -5.17 -3.35
C HIS A 71 3.01 -4.40 -4.66
N GLN A 72 3.19 -3.07 -4.63
CA GLN A 72 3.18 -2.24 -5.83
C GLN A 72 4.29 -2.62 -6.82
N LYS A 73 5.52 -2.90 -6.33
CA LYS A 73 6.59 -3.39 -7.20
C LYS A 73 6.25 -4.72 -7.86
N LEU A 74 5.77 -5.69 -7.08
CA LEU A 74 5.39 -7.00 -7.62
C LEU A 74 4.25 -6.90 -8.64
N LEU A 75 3.26 -6.03 -8.39
CA LEU A 75 2.20 -5.75 -9.36
C LEU A 75 2.78 -5.12 -10.63
N SER A 76 3.65 -4.12 -10.51
CA SER A 76 4.31 -3.49 -11.66
C SER A 76 5.11 -4.49 -12.50
N ASP A 77 5.93 -5.33 -11.85
CA ASP A 77 6.74 -6.34 -12.52
C ASP A 77 5.85 -7.40 -13.20
N ARG A 78 4.75 -7.81 -12.56
CA ARG A 78 3.75 -8.72 -13.14
C ARG A 78 3.06 -8.10 -14.36
N LEU A 79 2.64 -6.84 -14.28
CA LEU A 79 2.00 -6.15 -15.39
C LEU A 79 2.95 -6.01 -16.58
N GLN A 80 4.20 -5.61 -16.32
CA GLN A 80 5.22 -5.44 -17.33
C GLN A 80 5.58 -6.77 -18.02
N SER A 81 5.81 -7.83 -17.25
CA SER A 81 6.08 -9.16 -17.81
C SER A 81 4.89 -9.71 -18.60
N THR A 82 3.67 -9.52 -18.11
CA THR A 82 2.45 -9.93 -18.84
C THR A 82 2.28 -9.15 -20.13
N PHE A 83 2.58 -7.84 -20.11
CA PHE A 83 2.55 -6.98 -21.28
C PHE A 83 3.50 -7.47 -22.37
N TYR A 84 4.80 -7.60 -22.05
CA TYR A 84 5.78 -8.01 -23.06
C TYR A 84 5.51 -9.41 -23.62
N ARG A 85 5.11 -10.36 -22.77
CA ARG A 85 4.70 -11.69 -23.23
C ARG A 85 3.54 -11.60 -24.22
N LEU A 86 2.52 -10.80 -23.92
CA LEU A 86 1.36 -10.63 -24.81
C LEU A 86 1.70 -9.90 -26.11
N VAL A 87 2.63 -8.94 -26.08
CA VAL A 87 3.16 -8.28 -27.28
C VAL A 87 3.85 -9.30 -28.19
N GLU A 88 4.72 -10.15 -27.63
CA GLU A 88 5.44 -11.18 -28.39
C GLU A 88 4.49 -12.27 -28.93
N GLU A 89 3.58 -12.78 -28.10
CA GLU A 89 2.66 -13.87 -28.48
C GLU A 89 1.63 -13.45 -29.54
N ASN A 90 1.16 -12.20 -29.50
CA ASN A 90 0.06 -11.72 -30.35
C ASN A 90 0.50 -10.71 -31.40
N SER A 91 1.81 -10.69 -31.73
CA SER A 91 2.38 -9.77 -32.74
C SER A 91 1.96 -8.31 -32.49
N GLY A 92 2.02 -7.88 -31.23
CA GLY A 92 1.70 -6.52 -30.82
C GLY A 92 0.23 -6.23 -30.56
N THR A 93 -0.70 -7.15 -30.78
CA THR A 93 -2.14 -6.90 -30.54
C THR A 93 -2.59 -7.37 -29.16
N ILE A 94 -3.07 -6.46 -28.31
CA ILE A 94 -3.49 -6.77 -26.93
C ILE A 94 -4.91 -6.24 -26.68
N SER A 95 -5.83 -7.13 -26.30
CA SER A 95 -7.16 -6.73 -25.83
C SER A 95 -7.13 -6.35 -24.34
N VAL A 96 -7.95 -5.39 -23.93
CA VAL A 96 -8.12 -5.02 -22.51
C VAL A 96 -8.55 -6.24 -21.69
N LEU A 97 -9.44 -7.08 -22.22
CA LEU A 97 -9.96 -8.26 -21.54
C LEU A 97 -8.87 -9.32 -21.33
N SER A 98 -8.09 -9.62 -22.36
CA SER A 98 -7.00 -10.61 -22.28
C SER A 98 -5.92 -10.15 -21.31
N PHE A 99 -5.55 -8.87 -21.34
CA PHE A 99 -4.61 -8.30 -20.39
C PHE A 99 -5.14 -8.36 -18.95
N ALA A 100 -6.38 -7.90 -18.70
CA ALA A 100 -7.02 -7.97 -17.39
C ALA A 100 -7.06 -9.39 -16.84
N LYS A 101 -7.43 -10.37 -17.68
CA LYS A 101 -7.50 -11.78 -17.30
C LYS A 101 -6.12 -12.36 -16.95
N GLN A 102 -5.09 -12.08 -17.75
CA GLN A 102 -3.74 -12.63 -17.51
C GLN A 102 -3.01 -11.94 -16.35
N ALA A 103 -3.22 -10.63 -16.18
CA ALA A 103 -2.64 -9.85 -15.09
C ALA A 103 -3.42 -9.99 -13.77
N GLU A 104 -4.62 -10.58 -13.80
CA GLU A 104 -5.56 -10.70 -12.68
C GLU A 104 -5.88 -9.33 -12.03
N ILE A 105 -6.18 -8.35 -12.88
CA ILE A 105 -6.58 -6.99 -12.48
C ILE A 105 -7.97 -6.66 -13.04
N SER A 106 -8.56 -5.57 -12.55
CA SER A 106 -9.83 -5.09 -13.10
C SER A 106 -9.67 -4.62 -14.55
N GLY A 107 -10.77 -4.64 -15.32
CA GLY A 107 -10.76 -4.12 -16.69
C GLY A 107 -10.40 -2.64 -16.77
N GLU A 108 -10.74 -1.85 -15.75
CA GLU A 108 -10.41 -0.43 -15.66
C GLU A 108 -8.90 -0.22 -15.44
N GLU A 109 -8.29 -0.95 -14.50
CA GLU A 109 -6.83 -0.92 -14.29
C GLU A 109 -6.07 -1.38 -15.54
N ALA A 110 -6.60 -2.40 -16.23
CA ALA A 110 -6.01 -2.90 -17.46
C ALA A 110 -6.02 -1.86 -18.57
N ARG A 111 -7.16 -1.18 -18.76
CA ARG A 111 -7.28 -0.07 -19.72
C ARG A 111 -6.31 1.05 -19.40
N GLN A 112 -6.29 1.51 -18.14
CA GLN A 112 -5.38 2.59 -17.71
C GLN A 112 -3.90 2.25 -17.97
N TYR A 113 -3.50 1.00 -17.70
CA TYR A 113 -2.14 0.54 -17.97
C TYR A 113 -1.82 0.51 -19.47
N LEU A 114 -2.73 -0.05 -20.28
CA LEU A 114 -2.54 -0.12 -21.73
C LEU A 114 -2.58 1.26 -22.40
N ASP A 115 -3.41 2.19 -21.94
CA ASP A 115 -3.43 3.59 -22.38
C ASP A 115 -2.09 4.29 -22.11
N ALA A 116 -1.51 4.06 -20.93
CA ALA A 116 -0.19 4.61 -20.59
C ALA A 116 0.89 4.03 -21.51
N LYS A 117 0.87 2.71 -21.74
CA LYS A 117 1.81 2.05 -22.66
C LYS A 117 1.60 2.46 -24.11
N ALA A 118 0.37 2.70 -24.53
CA ALA A 118 0.05 3.17 -25.87
C ALA A 118 0.62 4.57 -26.12
N LYS A 119 0.54 5.46 -25.12
CA LYS A 119 1.19 6.78 -25.18
C LYS A 119 2.72 6.68 -25.19
N GLU A 120 3.29 5.75 -24.42
CA GLU A 120 4.74 5.53 -24.35
C GLU A 120 5.31 5.01 -25.68
N PHE A 121 4.60 4.09 -26.35
CA PHE A 121 5.06 3.42 -27.58
C PHE A 121 4.37 3.91 -28.86
N ASN A 122 3.56 4.96 -28.78
CA ASN A 122 2.73 5.46 -29.90
C ASN A 122 1.87 4.35 -30.55
N ALA A 123 1.27 3.50 -29.73
CA ALA A 123 0.37 2.44 -30.18
C ALA A 123 -0.98 3.01 -30.60
N THR A 124 -1.66 2.33 -31.53
CA THR A 124 -3.04 2.65 -31.90
C THR A 124 -4.01 1.77 -31.12
N PHE A 125 -5.28 2.15 -31.05
CA PHE A 125 -6.33 1.32 -30.49
C PHE A 125 -7.58 1.39 -31.34
N ASP A 126 -8.34 0.31 -31.31
CA ASP A 126 -9.61 0.16 -32.00
C ASP A 126 -10.65 -0.44 -31.06
N ILE A 127 -11.90 -0.09 -31.35
CA ILE A 127 -13.06 -0.58 -30.61
C ILE A 127 -13.84 -1.45 -31.58
N ASN A 128 -13.96 -2.73 -31.26
CA ASN A 128 -14.72 -3.64 -32.09
C ASN A 128 -16.24 -3.36 -31.97
N PRO A 129 -17.07 -3.84 -32.92
CA PRO A 129 -18.52 -3.63 -32.89
C PRO A 129 -19.23 -4.26 -31.67
N GLN A 130 -18.54 -5.15 -30.94
CA GLN A 130 -19.01 -5.82 -29.73
C GLN A 130 -18.58 -5.08 -28.45
N GLY A 131 -17.93 -3.91 -28.58
CA GLY A 131 -17.45 -3.08 -27.47
C GLY A 131 -16.10 -3.49 -26.87
N GLY A 132 -15.39 -4.44 -27.47
CA GLY A 132 -14.03 -4.84 -27.07
C GLY A 132 -12.99 -3.83 -27.53
N VAL A 133 -12.08 -3.44 -26.63
CA VAL A 133 -10.98 -2.50 -26.92
C VAL A 133 -9.69 -3.30 -27.13
N TYR A 134 -9.03 -3.04 -28.26
CA TYR A 134 -7.77 -3.66 -28.65
C TYR A 134 -6.72 -2.57 -28.86
N TYR A 135 -5.48 -2.85 -28.45
CA TYR A 135 -4.32 -2.00 -28.65
C TYR A 135 -3.36 -2.69 -29.60
N HIS A 136 -2.81 -1.94 -30.53
CA HIS A 136 -1.85 -2.40 -31.52
C HIS A 136 -0.50 -1.70 -31.31
N PHE A 137 0.44 -2.45 -30.74
CA PHE A 137 1.82 -2.06 -30.54
C PHE A 137 2.64 -2.49 -31.77
N HIS A 138 3.37 -1.56 -32.37
CA HIS A 138 4.31 -1.91 -33.45
C HIS A 138 5.57 -2.54 -32.82
N VAL A 139 5.88 -3.77 -33.24
CA VAL A 139 7.04 -4.57 -32.79
C VAL A 139 8.08 -4.64 -33.89
#